data_AF-A0A2H9LME0-F1
#
_entry.id   AF-A0A2H9LME0-F1
#
_cell.length_a   1.000
_cell.length_b   1.000
_cell.length_c   1.000
_cell.angle_alpha   90.00
_cell.angle_beta   90.00
_cell.angle_gamma   90.00
#
_symmetry.space_group_name_H-M   'P 1'
#
loop_
_entity.id
_entity.type
_entity.pdbx_description
1 polymer ?
#
loop_
_entity_poly.entity_id
_entity_poly.type
_entity_poly.pdbx_seq_one_letter_code
_entity_poly.pdbx_strand_id
1 'polypeptide(L)'
;MTQAINLQCSSALKEMLGLKWSPVAVKLIKADESTSEIPSESPKRLRYCQLLMEAKKGKSATLTSGNIACPAAAAALGLMPLPEKISSGDMLKTLGLFESKEAAAKTMAQMPRMKLAEIKAIVAAPLENAKFRPDVVVIEDKPEKIMWIN
;
A
#
# COMPACT_ATOMS: atom_id res chain seq x y z
N MET A 1 12.51 12.65 16.24
CA MET A 1 11.82 13.82 15.64
C MET A 1 10.63 13.38 14.79
N THR A 2 10.80 12.40 13.90
CA THR A 2 9.76 11.91 12.98
C THR A 2 8.45 11.45 13.63
N GLN A 3 8.53 10.65 14.71
CA GLN A 3 7.32 10.14 15.36
C GLN A 3 6.43 11.24 15.96
N ALA A 4 7.04 12.29 16.52
CA ALA A 4 6.29 13.41 17.10
C ALA A 4 5.50 14.18 16.03
N ILE A 5 6.12 14.40 14.86
CA ILE A 5 5.46 15.04 13.71
C ILE A 5 4.31 14.17 13.20
N ASN A 6 4.54 12.86 13.04
CA ASN A 6 3.50 11.94 12.59
C ASN A 6 2.30 11.92 13.55
N LEU A 7 2.56 11.89 14.86
CA LEU A 7 1.52 11.96 15.88
C LEU A 7 0.72 13.26 15.79
N GLN A 8 1.40 14.40 15.70
CA GLN A 8 0.77 15.71 15.55
C GLN A 8 -0.12 15.78 14.29
N CYS A 9 0.39 15.33 13.14
CA CYS A 9 -0.38 15.29 11.89
C CYS A 9 -1.59 14.36 11.99
N SER A 10 -1.44 13.18 12.59
CA SER A 10 -2.56 12.24 12.79
C SER A 10 -3.66 12.86 13.66
N SER A 11 -3.29 13.49 14.79
CA SER A 11 -4.26 14.17 15.65
C SER A 11 -4.99 15.29 14.93
N ALA A 12 -4.25 16.17 14.23
CA ALA A 12 -4.84 17.27 13.47
C ALA A 12 -5.85 16.77 12.42
N LEU A 13 -5.48 15.76 11.62
CA LEU A 13 -6.36 15.18 10.61
C LEU A 13 -7.63 14.56 11.22
N LYS A 14 -7.47 13.84 12.34
CA LYS A 14 -8.60 13.20 13.03
C LYS A 14 -9.55 14.22 13.63
N GLU A 15 -9.02 15.26 14.26
CA GLU A 15 -9.81 16.33 14.89
C GLU A 15 -10.53 17.18 13.85
N MET A 16 -9.83 17.62 12.80
CA MET A 16 -10.41 18.48 11.75
C MET A 16 -11.49 17.77 10.94
N LEU A 17 -11.29 16.48 10.60
CA LEU A 17 -12.16 15.76 9.68
C LEU A 17 -13.10 14.77 10.38
N GLY A 18 -12.97 14.60 11.71
CA GLY A 18 -13.72 13.62 12.49
C GLY A 18 -13.51 12.20 11.97
N LEU A 19 -12.28 11.82 11.63
CA LEU A 19 -11.98 10.54 10.99
C LEU A 19 -12.30 9.37 11.92
N LYS A 20 -12.99 8.34 11.38
CA LYS A 20 -13.26 7.12 12.14
C LYS A 20 -12.01 6.26 12.33
N TRP A 21 -11.13 6.25 11.33
CA TRP A 21 -9.95 5.40 11.28
C TRP A 21 -8.67 6.23 11.31
N SER A 22 -7.56 5.59 11.67
CA SER A 22 -6.26 6.25 11.62
C SER A 22 -5.84 6.50 10.16
N PRO A 23 -5.30 7.69 9.84
CA PRO A 23 -4.49 7.87 8.64
C PRO A 23 -3.39 6.82 8.62
N VAL A 24 -3.08 6.28 7.44
CA VAL A 24 -2.10 5.21 7.28
C VAL A 24 -0.82 5.77 6.71
N ALA A 25 0.27 5.68 7.47
CA ALA A 25 1.61 5.93 6.99
C ALA A 25 2.07 4.75 6.12
N VAL A 26 2.46 5.03 4.88
CA VAL A 26 3.06 4.07 3.96
C VAL A 26 4.50 4.47 3.65
N LYS A 27 5.42 3.51 3.70
CA LYS A 27 6.81 3.70 3.31
C LYS A 27 7.27 2.62 2.34
N LEU A 28 7.95 3.04 1.28
CA LEU A 28 8.56 2.19 0.27
C LEU A 28 10.05 2.03 0.59
N ILE A 29 10.47 0.83 0.97
CA ILE A 29 11.84 0.57 1.41
C ILE A 29 12.70 0.22 0.20
N LYS A 30 13.60 1.12 -0.18
CA LYS A 30 14.55 0.89 -1.28
C LYS A 30 15.43 -0.32 -1.00
N ALA A 31 15.96 -0.93 -2.06
CA ALA A 31 16.79 -2.11 -1.95
C ALA A 31 17.99 -1.92 -0.97
N ASP A 32 18.60 -0.74 -0.99
CA ASP A 32 19.76 -0.34 -0.20
C ASP A 32 19.42 0.26 1.19
N GLU A 33 18.15 0.51 1.49
CA GLU A 33 17.74 1.18 2.73
C GLU A 33 17.68 0.21 3.94
N SER A 34 18.07 0.67 5.13
CA SER A 34 17.98 -0.14 6.37
C SER A 34 16.53 -0.41 6.79
N THR A 35 16.29 -1.57 7.41
CA THR A 35 15.00 -2.01 7.95
C THR A 35 14.92 -1.97 9.47
N SER A 36 15.86 -1.32 10.17
CA SER A 36 15.93 -1.33 11.64
C SER A 36 14.75 -0.62 12.32
N GLU A 37 14.10 0.33 11.65
CA GLU A 37 13.03 1.17 12.22
C GLU A 37 11.62 0.84 11.69
N ILE A 38 11.49 -0.26 10.94
CA ILE A 38 10.20 -0.66 10.35
C ILE A 38 9.56 -1.81 11.14
N PRO A 39 8.21 -1.92 11.13
CA PRO A 39 7.51 -3.07 11.67
C PRO A 39 8.02 -4.39 11.09
N SER A 40 7.86 -5.47 11.84
CA SER A 40 8.17 -6.82 11.35
C SER A 40 7.31 -7.18 10.14
N GLU A 41 7.77 -8.16 9.37
CA GLU A 41 6.96 -8.75 8.30
C GLU A 41 5.62 -9.25 8.85
N SER A 42 4.58 -9.12 8.02
CA SER A 42 3.28 -9.71 8.33
C SER A 42 3.43 -11.23 8.51
N PRO A 43 2.92 -11.81 9.60
CA PRO A 43 2.96 -13.26 9.82
C PRO A 43 2.07 -14.03 8.83
N LYS A 44 1.18 -13.34 8.12
CA LYS A 44 0.29 -13.90 7.11
C LYS A 44 0.57 -13.25 5.76
N ARG A 45 0.30 -13.98 4.69
CA ARG A 45 0.29 -13.39 3.35
C ARG A 45 -0.89 -12.43 3.23
N LEU A 46 -0.63 -11.18 2.82
CA LEU A 46 -1.66 -10.15 2.65
C LEU A 46 -1.62 -9.55 1.25
N ARG A 47 -2.79 -9.16 0.74
CA ARG A 47 -2.88 -8.23 -0.38
C ARG A 47 -2.49 -6.83 0.11
N TYR A 48 -1.98 -5.97 -0.78
CA TYR A 48 -1.64 -4.60 -0.43
C TYR A 48 -2.82 -3.82 0.17
N CYS A 49 -4.03 -3.97 -0.38
CA CYS A 49 -5.23 -3.36 0.20
C CYS A 49 -5.54 -3.88 1.61
N GLN A 50 -5.27 -5.16 1.91
CA GLN A 50 -5.47 -5.71 3.25
C GLN A 50 -4.47 -5.12 4.25
N LEU A 51 -3.22 -4.91 3.84
CA LEU A 51 -2.23 -4.20 4.65
C LEU A 51 -2.76 -2.82 5.07
N LEU A 52 -3.28 -2.02 4.14
CA LEU A 52 -3.86 -0.71 4.44
C LEU A 52 -5.09 -0.80 5.36
N MET A 53 -5.99 -1.76 5.09
CA MET A 53 -7.19 -1.98 5.91
C MET A 53 -6.88 -2.40 7.36
N GLU A 54 -5.81 -3.16 7.56
CA GLU A 54 -5.33 -3.52 8.89
C GLU A 54 -4.62 -2.34 9.56
N ALA A 55 -3.86 -1.56 8.79
CA ALA A 55 -3.12 -0.42 9.29
C ALA A 55 -4.02 0.70 9.81
N LYS A 56 -5.08 1.05 9.09
CA LYS A 56 -6.05 2.05 9.57
C LYS A 56 -6.78 1.63 10.86
N LYS A 57 -6.72 0.34 11.20
CA LYS A 57 -7.31 -0.27 12.41
C LYS A 57 -6.28 -0.52 13.53
N GLY A 58 -5.08 0.04 13.42
CA GLY A 58 -4.09 0.00 14.49
C GLY A 58 -2.92 -0.96 14.28
N LYS A 59 -2.95 -1.83 13.26
CA LYS A 59 -1.88 -2.82 13.04
C LYS A 59 -0.72 -2.22 12.23
N SER A 60 0.50 -2.65 12.50
CA SER A 60 1.65 -2.25 11.68
C SER A 60 2.31 -3.48 11.11
N ALA A 61 2.61 -3.48 9.82
CA ALA A 61 3.21 -4.65 9.17
C ALA A 61 4.01 -4.26 7.92
N THR A 62 4.91 -5.16 7.55
CA THR A 62 5.75 -5.06 6.35
C THR A 62 5.39 -6.16 5.36
N LEU A 63 5.24 -5.80 4.08
CA LEU A 63 5.13 -6.71 2.97
C LEU A 63 6.40 -6.73 2.11
N THR A 64 6.87 -7.92 1.79
CA THR A 64 8.01 -8.24 0.94
C THR A 64 7.53 -9.07 -0.25
N SER A 65 8.43 -9.40 -1.17
CA SER A 65 8.14 -10.35 -2.26
C SER A 65 7.69 -11.72 -1.75
N GLY A 66 8.11 -12.14 -0.54
CA GLY A 66 7.79 -13.45 0.03
C GLY A 66 6.38 -13.56 0.62
N ASN A 67 5.76 -12.45 1.01
CA ASN A 67 4.48 -12.45 1.74
C ASN A 67 3.37 -11.61 1.08
N ILE A 68 3.64 -10.87 0.00
CA ILE A 68 2.58 -10.20 -0.75
C ILE A 68 1.73 -11.20 -1.54
N ALA A 69 0.43 -11.22 -1.27
CA ALA A 69 -0.50 -12.20 -1.85
C ALA A 69 -1.07 -11.77 -3.22
N CYS A 70 -1.01 -10.48 -3.56
CA CYS A 70 -1.57 -9.96 -4.80
C CYS A 70 -0.47 -9.83 -5.87
N PRO A 71 -0.44 -10.69 -6.90
CA PRO A 71 0.60 -10.63 -7.93
C PRO A 71 0.56 -9.33 -8.75
N ALA A 72 -0.62 -8.76 -8.98
CA ALA A 72 -0.74 -7.48 -9.67
C ALA A 72 -0.12 -6.33 -8.86
N ALA A 73 -0.35 -6.30 -7.53
CA ALA A 73 0.26 -5.30 -6.65
C ALA A 73 1.76 -5.52 -6.49
N ALA A 74 2.22 -6.77 -6.38
CA ALA A 74 3.63 -7.11 -6.33
C ALA A 74 4.39 -6.62 -7.57
N ALA A 75 3.78 -6.77 -8.74
CA ALA A 75 4.33 -6.25 -9.99
C ALA A 75 4.25 -4.73 -10.11
N ALA A 76 3.16 -4.10 -9.66
CA ALA A 76 3.04 -2.64 -9.63
C ALA A 76 4.15 -2.00 -8.78
N LEU A 77 4.45 -2.62 -7.64
CA LEU A 77 5.44 -2.14 -6.67
C LEU A 77 6.86 -2.65 -6.95
N GLY A 78 7.10 -3.34 -8.07
CA GLY A 78 8.43 -3.82 -8.44
C GLY A 78 9.00 -4.94 -7.56
N LEU A 79 8.19 -5.58 -6.71
CA LEU A 79 8.63 -6.68 -5.83
C LEU A 79 8.77 -8.01 -6.57
N MET A 80 7.98 -8.22 -7.62
CA MET A 80 7.98 -9.44 -8.45
C MET A 80 7.64 -9.10 -9.90
N PRO A 81 8.07 -9.90 -10.89
CA PRO A 81 7.63 -9.72 -12.26
C PRO A 81 6.12 -9.96 -12.40
N LEU A 82 5.51 -9.34 -13.40
CA LEU A 82 4.10 -9.56 -13.70
C LEU A 82 3.90 -10.95 -14.32
N PRO A 83 3.05 -11.83 -13.74
CA PRO A 83 2.80 -13.14 -14.33
C PRO A 83 2.12 -13.03 -15.70
N GLU A 84 2.48 -13.93 -16.63
CA GLU A 84 2.00 -13.92 -18.01
C GLU A 84 0.47 -13.98 -18.10
N LYS A 85 -0.17 -14.83 -17.28
CA LYS A 85 -1.64 -14.95 -17.23
C LYS A 85 -2.34 -13.65 -16.82
N ILE A 86 -1.63 -12.72 -16.17
CA ILE A 86 -2.16 -11.40 -15.81
C ILE A 86 -1.83 -10.40 -16.91
N SER A 87 -0.60 -10.40 -17.44
CA SER A 87 -0.23 -9.51 -18.55
C SER A 87 -1.05 -9.75 -19.80
N SER A 88 -1.41 -11.01 -20.09
CA SER A 88 -2.26 -11.39 -21.21
C SER A 88 -3.74 -11.05 -20.99
N GLY A 89 -4.14 -10.67 -19.78
CA GLY A 89 -5.55 -10.45 -19.42
C GLY A 89 -6.36 -11.71 -19.13
N ASP A 90 -5.81 -12.92 -19.36
CA ASP A 90 -6.52 -14.19 -19.20
C ASP A 90 -7.12 -14.34 -17.80
N MET A 91 -6.29 -14.22 -16.77
CA MET A 91 -6.72 -14.38 -15.38
C MET A 91 -7.79 -13.37 -14.99
N LEU A 92 -7.67 -12.13 -15.45
CA LEU A 92 -8.59 -11.05 -15.10
C LEU A 92 -9.96 -11.26 -15.74
N LYS A 93 -10.01 -11.76 -16.98
CA LYS A 93 -11.25 -12.16 -17.66
C LYS A 93 -11.86 -13.39 -17.00
N THR A 94 -11.08 -14.41 -16.67
CA THR A 94 -11.56 -15.62 -15.97
C THR A 94 -12.17 -15.29 -14.61
N LEU A 95 -11.62 -14.31 -13.89
CA LEU A 95 -12.16 -13.83 -12.62
C LEU A 95 -13.38 -12.89 -12.77
N GLY A 96 -13.82 -12.59 -13.99
CA GLY A 96 -14.94 -11.70 -14.26
C GLY A 96 -14.66 -10.22 -13.97
N LEU A 97 -13.39 -9.82 -13.84
CA LEU A 97 -13.01 -8.43 -13.56
C LEU A 97 -13.09 -7.54 -14.79
N PHE A 98 -13.02 -8.14 -15.98
CA PHE A 98 -13.10 -7.45 -17.26
C PHE A 98 -14.01 -8.21 -18.22
N GLU A 99 -14.69 -7.46 -19.09
CA GLU A 99 -15.55 -8.02 -20.13
C GLU A 99 -14.77 -8.73 -21.23
N SER A 100 -13.54 -8.31 -21.54
CA SER A 100 -12.70 -8.97 -22.53
C SER A 100 -11.26 -9.14 -22.05
N LYS A 101 -10.56 -10.12 -22.64
CA LYS A 101 -9.14 -10.37 -22.38
C LYS A 101 -8.30 -9.18 -22.85
N GLU A 102 -8.68 -8.59 -23.98
CA GLU A 102 -8.00 -7.46 -24.63
C GLU A 102 -8.08 -6.20 -23.75
N ALA A 103 -9.25 -5.92 -23.17
CA ALA A 103 -9.43 -4.80 -22.24
C ALA A 103 -8.57 -4.98 -20.97
N ALA A 104 -8.53 -6.21 -20.44
CA ALA A 104 -7.68 -6.53 -19.29
C ALA A 104 -6.20 -6.37 -19.62
N ALA A 105 -5.72 -6.94 -20.74
CA ALA A 105 -4.34 -6.86 -21.18
C ALA A 105 -3.89 -5.40 -21.40
N LYS A 106 -4.73 -4.60 -22.07
CA LYS A 106 -4.48 -3.17 -22.30
C LYS A 106 -4.40 -2.40 -20.98
N THR A 107 -5.31 -2.66 -20.05
CA THR A 107 -5.30 -2.02 -18.72
C THR A 107 -4.02 -2.38 -17.97
N MET A 108 -3.61 -3.64 -17.99
CA MET A 108 -2.35 -4.06 -17.38
C MET A 108 -1.17 -3.39 -18.08
N ALA A 109 -1.11 -3.34 -19.41
CA ALA A 109 0.00 -2.69 -20.12
C ALA A 109 0.17 -1.20 -19.76
N GLN A 110 -0.95 -0.49 -19.53
CA GLN A 110 -0.95 0.94 -19.18
C GLN A 110 -0.67 1.23 -17.70
N MET A 111 -0.78 0.23 -16.82
CA MET A 111 -0.55 0.42 -15.40
C MET A 111 0.91 0.85 -15.14
N PRO A 112 1.15 2.01 -14.50
CA PRO A 112 2.49 2.39 -14.08
C PRO A 112 3.08 1.35 -13.13
N ARG A 113 4.37 1.06 -13.30
CA ARG A 113 5.10 0.12 -12.45
C ARG A 113 6.43 0.71 -12.06
N MET A 114 6.83 0.43 -10.83
CA MET A 114 8.20 0.63 -10.40
C MET A 114 9.13 -0.36 -11.08
N LYS A 115 10.43 -0.04 -11.16
CA LYS A 115 11.41 -0.97 -11.71
C LYS A 115 11.49 -2.19 -10.80
N LEU A 116 11.72 -3.35 -11.42
CA LEU A 116 11.88 -4.60 -10.67
C LEU A 116 13.07 -4.46 -9.70
N ALA A 117 12.86 -4.89 -8.47
CA ALA A 117 13.82 -4.82 -7.36
C ALA A 117 14.26 -3.41 -6.95
N GLU A 118 13.55 -2.35 -7.38
CA GLU A 118 13.81 -0.98 -6.92
C GLU A 118 13.54 -0.80 -5.41
N ILE A 119 12.53 -1.52 -4.91
CA ILE A 119 12.25 -1.66 -3.49
C ILE A 119 12.29 -3.11 -3.07
N LYS A 120 12.54 -3.35 -1.78
CA LYS A 120 12.49 -4.68 -1.16
C LYS A 120 11.29 -4.90 -0.28
N ALA A 121 10.64 -3.84 0.17
CA ALA A 121 9.47 -3.94 1.05
C ALA A 121 8.56 -2.71 0.99
N ILE A 122 7.29 -2.90 1.37
CA ILE A 122 6.34 -1.83 1.68
C ILE A 122 5.90 -1.99 3.13
N VAL A 123 5.88 -0.89 3.84
CA VAL A 123 5.48 -0.80 5.23
C VAL A 123 4.18 -0.03 5.33
N ALA A 124 3.26 -0.48 6.16
CA ALA A 124 2.13 0.33 6.60
C ALA A 124 1.96 0.30 8.12
N ALA A 125 1.60 1.45 8.68
CA ALA A 125 1.30 1.63 10.10
C ALA A 125 0.25 2.74 10.28
N PRO A 126 -0.50 2.78 11.39
CA PRO A 126 -1.20 4.00 11.79
C PRO A 126 -0.21 5.15 11.85
N LEU A 127 -0.55 6.32 11.31
CA LEU A 127 0.34 7.46 11.22
C LEU A 127 0.87 7.84 12.61
N GLU A 128 0.02 7.87 13.63
CA GLU A 128 0.38 8.14 15.02
C GLU A 128 1.42 7.17 15.62
N ASN A 129 1.51 5.95 15.09
CA ASN A 129 2.41 4.90 15.56
C ASN A 129 3.65 4.73 14.67
N ALA A 130 3.70 5.43 13.53
CA ALA A 130 4.79 5.31 12.59
C ALA A 130 6.07 5.96 13.13
N LYS A 131 7.11 5.14 13.31
CA LYS A 131 8.44 5.59 13.73
C LYS A 131 9.33 6.04 12.57
N PHE A 132 8.85 5.86 11.34
CA PHE A 132 9.52 6.26 10.10
C PHE A 132 8.81 7.46 9.46
N ARG A 133 9.50 8.15 8.54
CA ARG A 133 8.89 9.21 7.73
C ARG A 133 8.10 8.53 6.60
N PRO A 134 6.78 8.74 6.49
CA PRO A 134 6.01 8.16 5.39
C PRO A 134 6.39 8.82 4.06
N ASP A 135 6.38 8.03 2.99
CA ASP A 135 6.42 8.54 1.62
C ASP A 135 5.02 8.94 1.16
N VAL A 136 4.00 8.23 1.66
CA VAL A 136 2.59 8.45 1.35
C VAL A 136 1.77 8.32 2.64
N VAL A 137 0.81 9.22 2.83
CA VAL A 137 -0.24 9.08 3.85
C VAL A 137 -1.55 8.75 3.15
N VAL A 138 -2.16 7.62 3.50
CA VAL A 138 -3.44 7.16 2.93
C VAL A 138 -4.55 7.42 3.94
N ILE A 139 -5.61 8.09 3.50
CA ILE A 139 -6.81 8.38 4.30
C ILE A 139 -8.01 7.75 3.60
N GLU A 140 -8.82 7.02 4.34
CA GLU A 140 -10.03 6.37 3.84
C GLU A 140 -11.23 6.69 4.75
N ASP A 141 -12.16 7.47 4.22
CA ASP A 141 -13.42 7.87 4.84
C ASP A 141 -14.38 8.31 3.71
N LYS A 142 -15.55 8.85 4.07
CA LYS A 142 -16.52 9.40 3.12
C LYS A 142 -15.89 10.53 2.29
N PRO A 143 -16.23 10.65 0.98
CA PRO A 143 -15.69 11.71 0.12
C PRO A 143 -15.84 13.12 0.71
N GLU A 144 -16.99 13.41 1.32
CA GLU A 144 -17.28 14.70 1.97
C GLU A 144 -16.28 15.06 3.07
N LYS A 145 -15.70 14.10 3.78
CA LYS A 145 -14.67 14.39 4.80
C LYS A 145 -13.30 14.61 4.18
N ILE A 146 -12.92 13.76 3.23
CA ILE A 146 -11.58 13.79 2.62
C ILE A 146 -11.38 15.07 1.79
N MET A 147 -12.43 15.63 1.18
CA MET A 147 -12.33 16.85 0.38
C MET A 147 -11.88 18.10 1.17
N TRP A 148 -11.91 18.07 2.50
CA TRP A 148 -11.46 19.18 3.35
C TRP A 148 -9.99 19.10 3.76
N ILE A 149 -9.22 18.16 3.20
CA ILE A 149 -7.77 18.14 3.36
C ILE A 149 -7.18 19.31 2.55
N ASN A 150 -6.51 20.25 3.22
CA ASN A 150 -5.85 21.40 2.62
C ASN A 150 -4.47 21.63 3.26
#